data_AF-A0A162EWF3-F1
#
_entry.id   AF-A0A162EWF3-F1
#
_cell.length_a   1.000
_cell.length_b   1.000
_cell.length_c   1.000
_cell.angle_alpha   90.00
_cell.angle_beta   90.00
_cell.angle_gamma   90.00
#
_symmetry.space_group_name_H-M   'P 1'
#
loop_
_entity.id
_entity.type
_entity.pdbx_description
1 polymer ?
#
loop_
_entity_poly.entity_id
_entity_poly.type
_entity_poly.pdbx_seq_one_letter_code
_entity_poly.pdbx_strand_id
1 'polypeptide(L)' 'MEKILYSLENFGNTSAATVPLALDLGIRDGRVKNGDRVLMYGFGSGLVQTGQLLELHLDDQINEPNPF' A
#
# COMPACT_ATOMS: atom_id res chain seq x y z
N MET A 1 -5.72 10.03 9.90
CA MET A 1 -4.65 10.23 8.89
C MET A 1 -3.48 9.28 9.12
N GLU A 2 -3.05 9.04 10.36
CA GLU A 2 -1.85 8.23 10.68
C GLU A 2 -1.79 6.84 10.04
N LYS A 3 -2.94 6.17 9.87
CA LYS A 3 -3.04 4.83 9.26
C LYS A 3 -3.23 4.82 7.74
N ILE A 4 -3.24 5.99 7.10
CA ILE A 4 -3.36 6.11 5.64
C ILE A 4 -1.95 6.13 5.04
N LEU A 5 -1.73 5.26 4.07
CA LEU A 5 -0.52 5.25 3.26
C LEU A 5 -0.71 6.17 2.06
N TYR A 6 0.36 6.85 1.65
CA TYR A 6 0.33 7.75 0.51
C TYR A 6 1.65 7.67 -0.26
N SER A 7 1.53 7.73 -1.57
CA SER A 7 2.62 7.78 -2.53
C SER A 7 2.64 9.09 -3.32
N LEU A 8 1.64 9.95 -3.10
CA LEU A 8 1.39 11.16 -3.88
C LEU A 8 2.56 12.14 -3.82
N GLU A 9 3.19 12.31 -2.65
CA GLU A 9 4.32 13.21 -2.45
C GLU A 9 5.54 12.81 -3.28
N ASN A 10 5.77 11.50 -3.44
CA ASN A 10 6.90 10.95 -4.17
C ASN A 10 6.62 10.79 -5.68
N PHE A 11 5.39 10.41 -6.06
CA PHE A 11 5.10 9.91 -7.41
C PHE A 11 3.88 10.55 -8.09
N GLY A 12 3.11 11.39 -7.39
CA GLY A 12 1.85 11.92 -7.93
C GLY A 12 0.75 10.86 -8.09
N ASN A 13 -0.29 11.17 -8.88
CA ASN A 13 -1.35 10.22 -9.21
C ASN A 13 -0.89 9.31 -10.37
N THR A 14 -0.63 8.05 -10.05
CA THR A 14 -0.10 7.05 -11.00
C THR A 14 -1.19 6.05 -11.43
N SER A 15 -2.47 6.44 -11.35
CA SER A 15 -3.61 5.58 -11.69
C SER A 15 -3.54 4.26 -10.90
N ALA A 16 -3.59 3.12 -11.58
CA ALA A 16 -3.57 1.78 -10.97
C ALA A 16 -2.34 1.52 -10.07
N ALA A 17 -1.21 2.18 -10.30
CA ALA A 17 0.00 2.00 -9.49
C ALA A 17 -0.05 2.73 -8.14
N THR A 18 -1.03 3.62 -7.92
CA THR A 18 -1.08 4.46 -6.71
C THR A 18 -1.16 3.64 -5.42
N VAL A 19 -2.03 2.62 -5.39
CA VAL A 19 -2.24 1.75 -4.23
C VAL A 19 -1.02 0.88 -3.93
N PRO A 20 -0.44 0.10 -4.88
CA PRO A 20 0.73 -0.71 -4.60
C PRO A 20 1.97 0.13 -4.26
N LEU A 21 2.17 1.31 -4.85
CA LEU A 21 3.28 2.20 -4.47
C LEU A 21 3.14 2.70 -3.04
N ALA A 22 1.94 3.07 -2.61
CA ALA A 22 1.71 3.49 -1.22
C ALA A 22 1.92 2.33 -0.23
N LEU A 23 1.55 1.11 -0.62
CA LEU A 23 1.79 -0.09 0.17
C LEU A 23 3.29 -0.41 0.30
N ASP A 24 4.03 -0.38 -0.80
CA ASP A 24 5.50 -0.61 -0.82
C ASP A 24 6.22 0.37 0.10
N LEU A 25 5.93 1.67 -0.02
CA LEU A 25 6.50 2.68 0.89
C LEU A 25 6.13 2.41 2.36
N GLY A 26 4.89 2.01 2.64
CA GLY A 26 4.44 1.68 3.98
C GLY A 26 5.14 0.44 4.58
N ILE A 27 5.47 -0.55 3.75
CA ILE A 27 6.24 -1.73 4.15
C ILE A 27 7.69 -1.34 4.44
N ARG A 28 8.35 -0.60 3.54
CA ARG A 28 9.76 -0.18 3.69
C ARG A 28 9.98 0.72 4.91
N ASP A 29 9.02 1.60 5.22
CA ASP A 29 9.02 2.47 6.41
C ASP A 29 8.55 1.74 7.70
N GLY A 30 8.24 0.44 7.63
CA GLY A 30 7.83 -0.37 8.78
C GLY A 30 6.47 -0.01 9.38
N ARG A 31 5.68 0.82 8.67
CA ARG A 31 4.30 1.20 9.04
C ARG A 31 3.30 0.08 8.77
N VAL A 32 3.62 -0.78 7.79
CA VAL A 32 2.89 -2.02 7.46
C VAL A 32 3.78 -3.19 7.81
N LYS A 33 3.22 -4.16 8.55
CA LYS A 33 3.94 -5.34 9.03
C LYS A 33 3.26 -6.61 8.58
N ASN A 34 4.02 -7.70 8.58
CA ASN A 34 3.49 -9.03 8.35
C ASN A 34 2.37 -9.34 9.37
N GLY A 35 1.25 -9.88 8.89
CA GLY A 35 0.04 -10.15 9.68
C GLY A 35 -0.90 -8.96 9.85
N ASP A 36 -0.55 -7.75 9.38
CA ASP A 36 -1.46 -6.61 9.43
C ASP A 36 -2.68 -6.83 8.52
N ARG A 37 -3.82 -6.29 8.97
CA ARG A 37 -5.03 -6.19 8.14
C ARG A 37 -5.08 -4.85 7.44
N VAL A 38 -5.16 -4.88 6.12
CA VAL A 38 -5.19 -3.69 5.28
C VAL A 38 -6.47 -3.60 4.47
N LEU A 39 -7.01 -2.38 4.38
CA LEU A 39 -8.08 -2.06 3.45
C LEU A 39 -7.47 -1.45 2.20
N MET A 40 -7.56 -2.16 1.08
CA MET A 40 -7.24 -1.62 -0.23
C MET A 40 -8.50 -1.03 -0.84
N TYR A 41 -8.42 0.20 -1.34
CA TYR A 41 -9.53 0.87 -2.00
C TYR A 41 -9.04 1.63 -3.23
N GLY A 42 -9.75 1.46 -4.34
CA GLY A 42 -9.45 2.13 -5.60
C GLY A 42 -10.72 2.56 -6.32
N PHE A 43 -10.62 3.69 -7.02
CA PHE A 43 -11.67 4.21 -7.89
C PHE A 43 -11.04 4.84 -9.14
N GLY A 44 -11.77 4.92 -10.24
CA GLY A 44 -11.24 5.48 -11.47
C GLY A 44 -12.28 5.69 -12.57
N SER A 45 -11.80 6.12 -13.74
CA SER A 45 -12.64 6.39 -14.92
C SER A 45 -13.42 5.14 -15.35
N GLY A 46 -14.71 5.32 -15.64
CA GLY A 46 -15.67 4.23 -15.85
C GLY A 46 -17.12 4.69 -15.72
N LEU A 47 -17.73 4.75 -14.53
CA LEU A 47 -17.20 4.65 -13.16
C LEU A 47 -16.94 3.20 -12.70
N VAL A 48 -15.79 2.99 -12.07
CA VAL A 48 -15.43 1.74 -11.37
C VAL A 48 -14.87 2.06 -9.99
N GLN A 49 -15.25 1.26 -9.00
CA GLN A 49 -14.71 1.30 -7.65
C GLN A 49 -14.60 -0.12 -7.09
N THR A 50 -13.62 -0.34 -6.22
CA THR A 50 -13.43 -1.62 -5.53
C THR A 50 -12.79 -1.40 -4.17
N GLY A 51 -13.15 -2.25 -3.22
CA GLY A 51 -12.56 -2.32 -1.89
C GLY A 51 -12.34 -3.77 -1.47
N GLN A 52 -11.19 -4.05 -0.87
CA GLN A 52 -10.86 -5.37 -0.34
C GLN A 52 -10.16 -5.25 1.02
N LEU A 53 -10.63 -6.05 1.98
CA LEU A 53 -9.96 -6.25 3.26
C LEU A 53 -9.11 -7.50 3.17
N LEU A 54 -7.81 -7.37 3.42
CA LEU A 54 -6.83 -8.44 3.30
C LEU A 54 -6.03 -8.56 4.60
N GLU A 55 -5.63 -9.77 4.95
CA GLU A 55 -4.57 -10.03 5.91
C GLU A 55 -3.27 -10.22 5.12
N LEU A 56 -2.25 -9.41 5.40
CA LEU A 56 -1.00 -9.46 4.67
C LEU A 56 -0.11 -10.57 5.21
N HIS A 57 0.33 -11.44 4.31
CA HIS A 57 1.41 -12.39 4.57
C HIS A 57 2.58 -12.02 3.67
N LEU A 58 3.57 -11.33 4.23
CA LEU A 58 4.77 -10.91 3.51
C LEU A 58 5.74 -12.09 3.40
N ASP A 59 6.44 -12.19 2.27
CA ASP A 59 7.49 -13.18 2.10
C ASP A 59 8.60 -12.99 3.14
N ASP A 60 9.24 -14.09 3.56
CA ASP A 60 10.28 -14.06 4.59
C ASP A 60 11.45 -13.12 4.23
N GLN A 61 11.69 -12.89 2.94
CA GLN A 61 12.72 -11.99 2.41
C GLN A 61 12.40 -10.51 2.58
N ILE A 62 11.14 -10.16 2.90
CA ILE A 62 10.65 -8.78 3.06
C ILE A 62 10.56 -8.40 4.55
N ASN A 63 10.76 -9.36 5.47
CA ASN A 63 10.66 -9.12 6.91
C ASN A 63 11.81 -8.28 7.50
N GLU A 64 12.87 -8.00 6.73
CA GLU A 64 13.91 -7.05 7.13
C GLU A 64 13.74 -5.74 6.36
N PRO A 65 13.54 -4.59 7.06
CA PRO A 65 13.46 -3.28 6.41
C PRO A 65 14.73 -3.03 5.60
N ASN A 66 14.60 -2.93 4.28
CA ASN A 66 15.69 -2.52 3.41
C ASN A 66 15.57 -1.01 3.14
N PRO A 67 16.49 -0.17 3.65
CA PRO A 67 16.47 1.27 3.46
C PRO A 67 16.98 1.72 2.07
N PHE A 68 17.30 0.77 1.17
CA PHE A 68 17.68 1.05 -0.22
C PHE A 68 16.47 1.10 -1.16
#